data_AF-A0A0L0K4C5-F1
#
_entry.id   AF-A0A0L0K4C5-F1
#
_cell.length_a   1.000
_cell.length_b   1.000
_cell.length_c   1.000
_cell.angle_alpha   90.00
_cell.angle_beta   90.00
_cell.angle_gamma   90.00
#
_symmetry.space_group_name_H-M   'P 1'
#
loop_
_entity.id
_entity.type
_entity.pdbx_description
1 polymer ?
#
loop_
_entity_poly.entity_id
_entity_poly.type
_entity_poly.pdbx_seq_one_letter_code
_entity_poly.pdbx_strand_id
1 'polypeptide(L)'
;MSLGVRFVLELVALVCFGLWAWAVAPGSLRYVCVVAVPLVVAALWGVFATPGDASRSGGTVVATPGPLRFLLELAVFFGGAAALYAAGFHPLAVLLAGVLVVYHLLSWDRVLWLVRH
;
A
#
# COMPACT_ATOMS: atom_id res chain seq x y z
N MET A 1 16.05 -7.41 0.57
CA MET A 1 14.69 -8.01 0.52
C MET A 1 14.24 -8.17 -0.92
N SER A 2 13.55 -9.26 -1.25
CA SER A 2 13.12 -9.57 -2.61
C SER A 2 11.98 -8.64 -3.07
N LEU A 3 12.17 -7.96 -4.21
CA LEU A 3 11.17 -7.11 -4.87
C LEU A 3 9.80 -7.79 -4.99
N GLY A 4 9.80 -9.10 -5.24
CA GLY A 4 8.59 -9.89 -5.44
C GLY A 4 7.64 -9.87 -4.24
N VAL A 5 8.17 -9.94 -3.01
CA VAL A 5 7.32 -9.92 -1.80
C VAL A 5 6.63 -8.57 -1.66
N ARG A 6 7.34 -7.49 -1.94
CA ARG A 6 6.81 -6.12 -1.91
C ARG A 6 5.71 -5.93 -2.96
N PHE A 7 5.94 -6.44 -4.18
CA PHE A 7 4.95 -6.39 -5.25
C PHE A 7 3.67 -7.17 -4.91
N VAL A 8 3.79 -8.35 -4.30
CA VAL A 8 2.63 -9.13 -3.85
C VAL A 8 1.85 -8.37 -2.78
N LEU A 9 2.53 -7.76 -1.81
CA LEU A 9 1.87 -6.95 -0.78
C LEU A 9 1.18 -5.72 -1.37
N GLU A 10 1.79 -5.05 -2.35
CA GLU A 10 1.17 -3.93 -3.08
C GLU A 10 -0.14 -4.39 -3.74
N LEU A 11 -0.11 -5.55 -4.41
CA LEU A 11 -1.29 -6.11 -5.07
C LEU A 11 -2.39 -6.47 -4.07
N VAL A 12 -2.03 -7.09 -2.94
CA VAL A 12 -2.98 -7.41 -1.87
C VAL A 12 -3.62 -6.15 -1.30
N ALA A 13 -2.83 -5.10 -1.04
CA ALA A 13 -3.35 -3.83 -0.54
C ALA A 13 -4.37 -3.21 -1.52
N LEU A 14 -4.06 -3.20 -2.82
CA LEU A 14 -4.98 -2.71 -3.85
C LEU A 14 -6.30 -3.50 -3.90
N VAL A 15 -6.22 -4.83 -3.77
CA VAL A 15 -7.42 -5.69 -3.70
C VAL A 15 -8.25 -5.35 -2.45
N CYS A 16 -7.61 -5.12 -1.30
CA CYS A 16 -8.32 -4.72 -0.07
C CYS A 16 -9.05 -3.38 -0.21
N PHE A 17 -8.44 -2.39 -0.88
CA PHE A 17 -9.10 -1.12 -1.17
C PHE A 17 -10.30 -1.30 -2.12
N GLY A 18 -10.19 -2.20 -3.11
CA GLY A 18 -11.32 -2.56 -3.97
C GLY A 18 -12.47 -3.21 -3.20
N LEU A 19 -12.16 -4.17 -2.31
CA LEU A 19 -13.15 -4.82 -1.45
C LEU A 19 -13.86 -3.83 -0.51
N TRP A 20 -13.12 -2.88 0.04
CA TRP A 20 -13.70 -1.80 0.84
C TRP A 20 -14.59 -0.86 0.03
N ALA A 21 -14.15 -0.47 -1.17
CA ALA A 21 -14.95 0.35 -2.06
C ALA A 21 -16.27 -0.34 -2.44
N TRP A 22 -16.24 -1.66 -2.62
CA TRP A 22 -17.46 -2.46 -2.83
C TRP A 22 -18.38 -2.47 -1.60
N ALA A 23 -17.80 -2.61 -0.40
CA ALA A 23 -18.56 -2.69 0.84
C ALA A 23 -19.22 -1.35 1.23
N VAL A 24 -18.59 -0.21 0.91
CA VAL A 24 -19.07 1.13 1.28
C VAL A 24 -19.97 1.75 0.20
N ALA A 25 -19.75 1.46 -1.08
CA ALA A 25 -20.47 2.12 -2.15
C ALA A 25 -21.91 1.59 -2.34
N PRO A 26 -22.94 2.47 -2.32
CA PRO A 26 -24.33 2.05 -2.52
C PRO A 26 -24.68 1.85 -4.00
N GLY A 27 -25.66 0.98 -4.28
CA GLY A 27 -26.28 0.87 -5.61
C GLY A 27 -25.32 0.43 -6.73
N SER A 28 -25.50 0.93 -7.95
CA SER A 28 -24.65 0.62 -9.10
C SER A 28 -23.29 1.32 -9.08
N LEU A 29 -23.11 2.35 -8.23
CA LEU A 29 -21.84 3.06 -8.05
C LEU A 29 -20.71 2.13 -7.56
N ARG A 30 -21.06 1.02 -6.89
CA ARG A 30 -20.10 0.00 -6.43
C ARG A 30 -19.14 -0.50 -7.51
N TYR A 31 -19.63 -0.68 -8.74
CA TYR A 31 -18.82 -1.21 -9.84
C TYR A 31 -17.76 -0.19 -10.27
N VAL A 32 -18.13 1.10 -10.27
CA VAL A 32 -17.21 2.20 -10.57
C VAL A 32 -16.21 2.37 -9.43
N CYS A 33 -16.68 2.38 -8.18
CA CYS A 33 -15.82 2.58 -7.00
C CYS A 33 -14.77 1.47 -6.83
N VAL A 34 -15.12 0.20 -7.11
CA VAL A 34 -14.17 -0.93 -7.07
C VAL A 34 -12.97 -0.74 -7.99
N VAL A 35 -13.14 -0.04 -9.11
CA VAL A 35 -12.07 0.18 -10.08
C VAL A 35 -11.41 1.56 -9.85
N ALA A 36 -12.22 2.58 -9.60
CA ALA A 36 -11.75 3.95 -9.41
C ALA A 36 -10.87 4.09 -8.15
N VAL A 37 -11.22 3.45 -7.04
CA VAL A 37 -10.46 3.58 -5.78
C VAL A 37 -9.06 2.95 -5.91
N PRO A 38 -8.88 1.70 -6.38
CA PRO A 38 -7.56 1.15 -6.61
C PRO A 38 -6.76 1.91 -7.66
N LEU A 39 -7.40 2.44 -8.71
CA LEU A 39 -6.73 3.25 -9.72
C LEU A 39 -6.19 4.56 -9.13
N VAL A 40 -6.98 5.26 -8.30
CA VAL A 40 -6.54 6.47 -7.63
C VAL A 40 -5.40 6.16 -6.66
N VAL A 41 -5.49 5.07 -5.89
CA VAL A 41 -4.41 4.64 -5.00
C VAL A 41 -3.14 4.29 -5.78
N ALA A 42 -3.25 3.55 -6.88
CA ALA A 42 -2.12 3.21 -7.74
C ALA A 42 -1.51 4.44 -8.41
N ALA A 43 -2.33 5.40 -8.86
CA ALA A 43 -1.88 6.66 -9.41
C ALA A 43 -1.13 7.50 -8.36
N LEU A 44 -1.69 7.64 -7.16
CA LEU A 44 -1.03 8.32 -6.04
C LEU A 44 0.29 7.63 -5.68
N TRP A 45 0.32 6.30 -5.67
CA TRP A 45 1.53 5.51 -5.41
C TRP A 45 2.61 5.70 -6.48
N GLY A 46 2.22 5.86 -7.74
CA GLY A 46 3.10 6.15 -8.86
C GLY A 46 3.60 7.60 -8.89
N VAL A 47 2.75 8.55 -8.48
CA VAL A 47 3.10 9.98 -8.40
C VAL A 47 4.06 10.26 -7.25
N PHE A 48 3.82 9.68 -6.06
CA PHE A 48 4.69 9.80 -4.89
C PHE A 48 5.80 8.73 -4.86
N ALA A 49 6.56 8.65 -5.94
CA ALA A 49 7.71 7.76 -6.05
C ALA A 49 9.01 8.52 -5.73
N THR A 50 9.90 7.92 -4.93
CA THR A 50 11.23 8.47 -4.61
C THR A 50 12.23 8.28 -5.75
N PRO A 51 12.90 9.34 -6.24
CA PRO A 51 13.95 9.26 -7.25
C PRO A 51 15.09 8.40 -6.77
N GLY A 52 15.51 7.46 -7.62
CA GLY A 52 16.68 6.62 -7.37
C GLY A 52 16.43 5.35 -6.56
N ASP A 53 15.19 4.97 -6.24
CA ASP A 53 14.93 3.62 -5.68
C ASP A 53 15.27 2.58 -6.76
N ALA A 54 16.37 1.83 -6.56
CA ALA A 54 16.86 0.77 -7.44
C ALA A 54 15.81 -0.34 -7.75
N SER A 55 14.67 -0.30 -7.07
CA SER A 55 13.51 -1.18 -7.26
C SER A 55 12.59 -0.82 -8.44
N ARG A 56 12.64 0.40 -9.01
CA ARG A 56 11.88 0.74 -10.23
C ARG A 56 12.67 1.73 -11.09
N SER A 57 12.58 1.57 -12.40
CA SER A 57 13.37 2.24 -13.44
C SER A 57 13.34 3.78 -13.36
N GLY A 58 14.21 4.37 -12.54
CA GLY A 58 14.86 5.67 -12.69
C GLY A 58 14.02 6.95 -12.83
N GLY A 59 12.70 6.87 -12.99
CA GLY A 59 11.83 8.01 -13.29
C GLY A 59 10.87 8.28 -12.14
N THR A 60 10.98 9.46 -11.55
CA THR A 60 10.10 9.91 -10.47
C THR A 60 9.78 11.38 -10.64
N VAL A 61 8.50 11.71 -10.48
CA VAL A 61 7.97 13.07 -10.68
C VAL A 61 8.23 13.96 -9.46
N VAL A 62 8.30 13.41 -8.24
CA VAL A 62 8.52 14.18 -7.00
C VAL A 62 9.60 13.52 -6.13
N ALA A 63 10.67 14.26 -5.86
CA ALA A 63 11.75 13.83 -4.99
C ALA A 63 11.31 13.64 -3.53
N THR A 64 10.91 12.42 -3.19
CA THR A 64 10.28 12.15 -1.90
C THR A 64 11.31 11.54 -0.92
N PRO A 65 11.65 12.21 0.20
CA PRO A 65 12.63 11.72 1.17
C PRO A 65 12.30 10.31 1.67
N GLY A 66 13.32 9.50 1.98
CA GLY A 66 13.17 8.12 2.44
C GLY A 66 12.16 7.90 3.58
N PRO A 67 12.07 8.80 4.59
CA PRO A 67 11.04 8.72 5.63
C PRO A 67 9.61 8.94 5.13
N LEU A 68 9.40 9.82 4.14
CA LEU A 68 8.07 10.01 3.56
C LEU A 68 7.63 8.78 2.76
N ARG A 69 8.58 8.13 2.06
CA ARG A 69 8.33 6.86 1.35
C ARG A 69 7.88 5.78 2.32
N PHE A 70 8.51 5.71 3.50
CA PHE A 70 8.11 4.80 4.57
C PHE A 70 6.72 5.12 5.11
N LEU A 71 6.41 6.40 5.35
CA LEU A 71 5.07 6.82 5.79
C LEU A 71 3.99 6.49 4.76
N LEU A 72 4.26 6.67 3.47
CA LEU A 72 3.37 6.27 2.38
C LEU A 72 3.17 4.76 2.35
N GLU A 73 4.23 3.97 2.50
CA GLU A 73 4.12 2.52 2.60
C GLU A 73 3.24 2.09 3.75
N LEU A 74 3.48 2.66 4.93
CA LEU A 74 2.66 2.42 6.10
C LEU A 74 1.20 2.80 5.81
N ALA A 75 0.96 3.97 5.22
CA ALA A 75 -0.38 4.45 4.92
C ALA A 75 -1.14 3.55 3.94
N VAL A 76 -0.49 3.01 2.90
CA VAL A 76 -1.17 2.13 1.93
C VAL A 76 -1.35 0.72 2.46
N PHE A 77 -0.33 0.16 3.11
CA PHE A 77 -0.42 -1.18 3.65
C PHE A 77 -1.40 -1.25 4.83
N PHE A 78 -1.23 -0.39 5.83
CA PHE A 78 -2.16 -0.32 6.96
C PHE A 78 -3.51 0.28 6.55
N GLY A 79 -3.54 1.18 5.56
CA GLY A 79 -4.79 1.65 4.96
C GLY A 79 -5.58 0.52 4.31
N GLY A 80 -4.93 -0.42 3.62
CA GLY A 80 -5.56 -1.62 3.07
C GLY A 80 -6.14 -2.52 4.16
N ALA A 81 -5.41 -2.73 5.27
CA ALA A 81 -5.91 -3.48 6.42
C ALA A 81 -7.09 -2.78 7.11
N ALA A 82 -7.03 -1.45 7.29
CA ALA A 82 -8.13 -0.66 7.85
C ALA A 82 -9.37 -0.66 6.94
N ALA A 83 -9.16 -0.59 5.62
CA ALA A 83 -10.20 -0.71 4.62
C ALA A 83 -10.88 -2.08 4.70
N LEU A 84 -10.10 -3.16 4.85
CA LEU A 84 -10.62 -4.51 5.02
C LEU A 84 -11.41 -4.69 6.33
N TYR A 85 -10.95 -4.04 7.40
CA TYR A 85 -11.65 -3.99 8.68
C TYR A 85 -12.99 -3.26 8.57
N ALA A 86 -13.00 -2.10 7.90
CA ALA A 86 -14.20 -1.30 7.65
C ALA A 86 -15.19 -2.01 6.70
N ALA A 87 -14.70 -2.91 5.84
CA ALA A 87 -15.53 -3.77 5.00
C ALA A 87 -16.19 -4.95 5.77
N GLY A 88 -15.92 -5.09 7.08
CA GLY A 88 -16.50 -6.14 7.94
C GLY A 88 -15.69 -7.45 7.97
N PHE A 89 -14.57 -7.53 7.25
CA PHE A 89 -13.71 -8.72 7.20
C PHE A 89 -12.66 -8.70 8.32
N HIS A 90 -13.10 -8.57 9.58
CA HIS A 90 -12.24 -8.43 10.75
C HIS A 90 -11.10 -9.47 10.88
N PRO A 91 -11.33 -10.79 10.75
CA PRO A 91 -10.24 -11.77 10.90
C PRO A 91 -9.18 -11.66 9.79
N LEU A 92 -9.60 -11.36 8.54
CA LEU A 92 -8.67 -11.13 7.44
C LEU A 92 -7.89 -9.82 7.61
N ALA A 93 -8.52 -8.78 8.15
CA ALA A 93 -7.87 -7.52 8.44
C ALA A 93 -6.78 -7.67 9.51
N VAL A 94 -7.05 -8.42 10.58
CA VAL A 94 -6.07 -8.72 11.63
C VAL A 94 -4.93 -9.58 11.09
N LEU A 95 -5.24 -10.60 10.28
CA LEU A 95 -4.22 -11.43 9.63
C LEU A 95 -3.30 -10.58 8.74
N LEU A 96 -3.88 -9.73 7.88
CA LEU A 96 -3.12 -8.85 6.99
C LEU A 96 -2.28 -7.85 7.79
N ALA A 97 -2.84 -7.23 8.82
CA ALA A 97 -2.09 -6.34 9.71
C ALA A 97 -0.91 -7.07 10.38
N GLY A 98 -1.12 -8.29 10.87
CA GLY A 98 -0.06 -9.12 11.44
C GLY A 98 1.06 -9.43 10.45
N VAL A 99 0.71 -9.83 9.23
CA VAL A 99 1.69 -10.07 8.14
C VAL A 99 2.46 -8.79 7.81
N LEU A 100 1.78 -7.65 7.74
CA LEU A 100 2.40 -6.35 7.46
C LEU A 100 3.35 -5.91 8.57
N VAL A 101 2.99 -6.14 9.84
CA VAL A 101 3.87 -5.91 10.98
C VAL A 101 5.11 -6.77 10.83
N VAL A 102 4.97 -8.09 10.71
CA VAL A 102 6.11 -9.02 10.56
C VAL A 102 7.00 -8.64 9.38
N TYR A 103 6.40 -8.27 8.24
CA TYR A 103 7.14 -7.77 7.09
C TYR A 103 7.95 -6.51 7.42
N HIS A 104 7.34 -5.53 8.11
CA HIS A 104 8.04 -4.33 8.54
C HIS A 104 9.18 -4.65 9.50
N LEU A 105 8.98 -5.56 10.46
CA LEU A 105 10.03 -5.97 11.40
C LEU A 105 11.20 -6.65 10.68
N LEU A 106 10.93 -7.53 9.71
CA LEU A 106 11.97 -8.19 8.91
C LEU A 106 12.67 -7.22 7.94
N SER A 107 12.03 -6.09 7.62
CA SER A 107 12.57 -5.05 6.74
C SER A 107 13.33 -3.94 7.47
N TRP A 108 13.56 -4.06 8.79
CA TRP A 108 14.09 -2.98 9.62
C TRP A 108 15.44 -2.42 9.13
N ASP A 109 16.32 -3.29 8.61
CA ASP A 109 17.61 -2.87 8.06
C ASP A 109 17.46 -1.89 6.88
N ARG A 110 16.41 -2.06 6.07
CA ARG A 110 16.10 -1.18 4.93
C ARG A 110 15.43 0.12 5.38
N VAL A 111 14.58 0.06 6.40
CA VAL A 111 13.93 1.24 7.01
C VAL A 111 14.97 2.13 7.67
N LEU A 112 15.91 1.55 8.42
CA LEU A 112 17.03 2.27 9.04
C LEU A 112 17.94 2.91 8.00
N TRP A 113 18.15 2.28 6.85
CA TRP A 113 18.89 2.87 5.74
C TRP A 113 18.15 4.08 5.13
N LEU A 114 16.84 3.97 4.90
CA LEU A 114 15.95 5.03 4.38
C LEU A 114 15.72 6.21 5.36
N VAL A 115 15.86 5.98 6.67
CA VAL A 115 15.75 7.05 7.68
C VAL A 115 17.08 7.79 7.87
N ARG A 116 18.21 7.15 7.55
CA ARG A 116 19.55 7.74 7.71
C ARG A 116 20.09 8.45 6.45
N HIS A 117 19.49 8.24 5.28
CA HIS A 117 19.90 8.83 3.99
C HIS A 117 18.69 9.47 3.30
#